data_AF-A0A4V3WRT3-F1
#
_entry.id   AF-A0A4V3WRT3-F1
#
_cell.length_a   1.000
_cell.length_b   1.000
_cell.length_c   1.000
_cell.angle_alpha   90.00
_cell.angle_beta   90.00
_cell.angle_gamma   90.00
#
_symmetry.space_group_name_H-M   'P 1'
#
loop_
_entity.id
_entity.type
_entity.pdbx_description
1 polymer ?
#
loop_
_entity_poly.entity_id
_entity_poly.type
_entity_poly.pdbx_seq_one_letter_code
_entity_poly.pdbx_strand_id
1 'polypeptide(L)'
;MRAPWTDREHGGRDMRLLPAAAGMWTAALAAAPLMQPHNTRTLITVAAVLVCSVGGMALAAWMAHVTRNHAAFARRATTVLMLALAGLLLGAMAAVTHTAMRAADPVYAASAQGAALGIYRVRTTAPALRANDREADCAADVTVEQAVLDGVQQSAHASATLQASGRVCAMIEQGARYTVHGTAQRAAWDTARIILTAHTATMHEAAPPWWHGIETLRARFFAVTARLDDQGRVLVPGVTLGLLGQDILTGARVDETYARQLEEHCKQAGIMHVMAVSGGHYALIARLCTIIGALARLPRGVLAMLRLATAGMLTMLLVPGQSVTRALAMSVFAVGYALCKRPCQTMHALCWTTMFALLTDPTRATNFGFALSCAAVCGIATMMPRIQAWCARWMPRGAAQALAMTVSAQVFTLPVQILISPQVPLWSIPANLMVAPFTDLATITGLLACLCATVCPPVAPMFATVASWCTRPIALAAGLFGTADDGCIPWTQGAPGMLLMLGALTVGTALLIALHHLHAIILLVRRRGRRGRMHAMHPVDAARRWWRQTATMLMDIPWSHSKE
;
A
#
# COMPACT_ATOMS: atom_id res chain seq x y z
N MET A 1 -33.55 17.81 12.66
CA MET A 1 -33.52 17.67 11.18
C MET A 1 -32.59 16.53 10.82
N ARG A 2 -33.13 15.43 10.29
CA ARG A 2 -32.33 14.29 9.81
C ARG A 2 -31.63 14.73 8.52
N ALA A 3 -30.30 14.60 8.46
CA ALA A 3 -29.54 14.87 7.24
C ALA A 3 -30.10 14.03 6.08
N PRO A 4 -30.22 14.60 4.86
CA PRO A 4 -30.77 13.91 3.71
C PRO A 4 -29.94 12.65 3.38
N TRP A 5 -30.63 11.60 2.92
CA TRP A 5 -30.02 10.29 2.60
C TRP A 5 -28.84 10.38 1.62
N THR A 6 -28.80 11.42 0.79
CA THR A 6 -27.74 11.71 -0.18
C THR A 6 -26.38 12.01 0.46
N ASP A 7 -26.33 12.48 1.72
CA ASP A 7 -25.06 12.74 2.41
C ASP A 7 -24.44 11.47 3.03
N ARG A 8 -25.21 10.38 3.18
CA ARG A 8 -24.70 9.10 3.70
C ARG A 8 -23.89 8.32 2.66
N GLU A 9 -24.11 8.59 1.38
CA GLU A 9 -23.50 7.86 0.25
C GLU A 9 -22.39 8.65 -0.48
N HIS A 10 -21.81 9.67 0.14
CA HIS A 10 -20.56 10.24 -0.35
C HIS A 10 -19.39 9.27 -0.09
N GLY A 11 -19.34 8.22 -0.92
CA GLY A 11 -18.18 7.56 -1.56
C GLY A 11 -16.95 7.09 -0.78
N GLY A 12 -16.75 7.43 0.49
CA GLY A 12 -15.46 7.18 1.17
C GLY A 12 -15.52 6.44 2.50
N ARG A 13 -16.72 6.16 3.04
CA ARG A 13 -16.89 5.84 4.47
C ARG A 13 -17.54 4.49 4.79
N ASP A 14 -17.72 3.60 3.82
CA ASP A 14 -18.17 2.26 4.17
C ASP A 14 -17.04 1.47 4.82
N MET A 15 -17.02 1.50 6.15
CA MET A 15 -16.07 0.81 7.02
C MET A 15 -16.58 -0.58 7.44
N ARG A 16 -17.69 -1.08 6.88
CA ARG A 16 -18.32 -2.34 7.36
C ARG A 16 -17.40 -3.55 7.21
N LEU A 17 -16.57 -3.59 6.18
CA LEU A 17 -15.60 -4.68 5.96
C LEU A 17 -14.27 -4.49 6.68
N LEU A 18 -14.04 -3.31 7.27
CA LEU A 18 -12.78 -3.03 7.97
C LEU A 18 -12.51 -4.00 9.12
N PRO A 19 -13.49 -4.38 9.98
CA PRO A 19 -13.26 -5.36 11.04
C PRO A 19 -12.83 -6.72 10.50
N ALA A 20 -13.43 -7.18 9.40
CA ALA A 20 -13.07 -8.46 8.78
C ALA A 20 -11.66 -8.42 8.19
N ALA A 21 -11.32 -7.37 7.43
CA ALA A 21 -9.98 -7.20 6.88
C ALA A 21 -8.91 -7.07 7.98
N ALA A 22 -9.20 -6.31 9.04
CA ALA A 22 -8.31 -6.16 10.19
C ALA A 22 -8.12 -7.48 10.95
N GLY A 23 -9.20 -8.22 11.22
CA GLY A 23 -9.13 -9.53 11.86
C GLY A 23 -8.32 -10.54 11.05
N MET A 24 -8.45 -10.50 9.72
CA MET A 24 -7.68 -11.39 8.86
C MET A 24 -6.20 -11.02 8.80
N TRP A 25 -5.87 -9.73 8.81
CA TRP A 25 -4.49 -9.26 8.90
C TRP A 25 -3.85 -9.63 10.24
N THR A 26 -4.55 -9.44 11.36
CA THR A 26 -4.03 -9.79 12.68
C THR A 26 -3.75 -11.29 12.79
N ALA A 27 -4.63 -12.15 12.24
CA ALA A 27 -4.38 -13.58 12.18
C ALA A 27 -3.13 -13.92 11.34
N ALA A 28 -2.96 -13.30 10.17
CA ALA A 28 -1.79 -13.52 9.32
C ALA A 28 -0.47 -13.05 10.00
N LEU A 29 -0.48 -11.89 10.67
CA LEU A 29 0.67 -11.40 11.46
C LEU A 29 0.98 -12.31 12.65
N ALA A 30 -0.04 -12.76 13.38
CA ALA A 30 0.13 -13.65 14.51
C ALA A 30 0.73 -14.99 14.07
N ALA A 31 0.36 -15.48 12.89
CA ALA A 31 0.91 -16.70 12.33
C ALA A 31 2.35 -16.55 11.79
N ALA A 32 2.76 -15.36 11.39
CA ALA A 32 4.05 -15.11 10.74
C ALA A 32 5.31 -15.61 11.49
N PRO A 33 5.53 -15.30 12.78
CA PRO A 33 6.69 -15.81 13.53
C PRO A 33 6.65 -17.33 13.74
N LEU A 34 5.50 -17.96 13.50
CA LEU A 34 5.27 -19.38 13.68
C LEU A 34 5.31 -20.15 12.35
N MET A 35 5.50 -19.49 11.21
CA MET A 35 5.62 -20.11 9.88
C MET A 35 6.99 -20.81 9.62
N GLN A 36 7.76 -21.09 10.67
CA GLN A 36 8.97 -21.90 10.57
C GLN A 36 8.68 -23.39 10.73
N PRO A 37 9.38 -24.26 9.97
CA PRO A 37 9.14 -25.70 10.06
C PRO A 37 9.58 -26.19 11.45
N HIS A 38 8.71 -27.00 12.07
CA HIS A 38 8.90 -27.76 13.33
C HIS A 38 8.47 -27.10 14.65
N ASN A 39 7.77 -25.97 14.64
CA ASN A 39 7.22 -25.45 15.89
C ASN A 39 5.82 -26.04 16.15
N THR A 40 5.71 -27.05 17.02
CA THR A 40 4.41 -27.57 17.54
C THR A 40 3.54 -26.45 18.13
N ARG A 41 4.17 -25.34 18.56
CA ARG A 41 3.49 -24.13 19.02
C ARG A 41 2.66 -23.44 17.92
N THR A 42 2.98 -23.61 16.63
CA THR A 42 2.23 -23.06 15.49
C THR A 42 0.84 -23.68 15.38
N LEU A 43 0.76 -25.01 15.48
CA LEU A 43 -0.50 -25.72 15.39
C LEU A 43 -1.41 -25.38 16.59
N ILE A 44 -0.80 -25.29 17.78
CA ILE A 44 -1.51 -24.97 19.03
C ILE A 44 -2.04 -23.54 19.03
N THR A 45 -1.24 -22.56 18.62
CA THR A 45 -1.66 -21.15 18.58
C THR A 45 -2.72 -20.91 17.51
N VAL A 46 -2.61 -21.52 16.32
CA VAL A 46 -3.67 -21.39 15.32
C VAL A 46 -4.93 -22.13 15.75
N ALA A 47 -4.82 -23.33 16.33
CA ALA A 47 -5.98 -24.02 16.91
C ALA A 47 -6.65 -23.17 18.01
N ALA A 48 -5.87 -22.52 18.87
CA ALA A 48 -6.40 -21.62 19.90
C ALA A 48 -7.08 -20.39 19.28
N VAL A 49 -6.51 -19.76 18.24
CA VAL A 49 -7.16 -18.65 17.52
C VAL A 49 -8.47 -19.13 16.88
N LEU A 50 -8.50 -20.30 16.24
CA LEU A 50 -9.70 -20.88 15.64
C LEU A 50 -10.78 -21.15 16.70
N VAL A 51 -10.43 -21.80 17.81
CA VAL A 51 -11.36 -22.09 18.92
C VAL A 51 -11.89 -20.81 19.56
N CYS A 52 -11.03 -19.83 19.85
CA CYS A 52 -11.45 -18.54 20.39
C CYS A 52 -12.32 -17.75 19.41
N SER A 53 -12.02 -17.83 18.10
CA SER A 53 -12.81 -17.16 17.06
C SER A 53 -14.21 -17.76 16.94
N VAL A 54 -14.30 -19.10 16.91
CA VAL A 54 -15.58 -19.83 16.86
C VAL A 54 -16.40 -19.62 18.13
N GLY A 55 -15.77 -19.73 19.30
CA GLY A 55 -16.41 -19.47 20.59
C GLY A 55 -16.89 -18.03 20.73
N GLY A 56 -16.10 -17.06 20.27
CA GLY A 56 -16.48 -15.65 20.22
C GLY A 56 -17.66 -15.38 19.27
N MET A 57 -17.74 -16.08 18.13
CA MET A 57 -18.85 -15.93 17.18
C MET A 57 -20.14 -16.48 17.76
N ALA A 58 -20.08 -17.66 18.41
CA ALA A 58 -21.20 -18.24 19.11
C ALA A 58 -21.70 -17.34 20.26
N LEU A 59 -20.78 -16.76 21.04
CA LEU A 59 -21.12 -15.83 22.11
C LEU A 59 -21.73 -14.52 21.57
N ALA A 60 -21.19 -13.97 20.48
CA ALA A 60 -21.73 -12.77 19.83
C ALA A 60 -23.12 -13.00 19.26
N ALA A 61 -23.37 -14.17 18.64
CA ALA A 61 -24.67 -14.58 18.13
C ALA A 61 -25.68 -14.80 19.27
N TRP A 62 -25.26 -15.42 20.37
CA TRP A 62 -26.07 -15.59 21.57
C TRP A 62 -26.42 -14.24 22.23
N MET A 63 -25.44 -13.35 22.41
CA MET A 63 -25.68 -11.99 22.91
C MET A 63 -26.63 -11.21 21.99
N ALA A 64 -26.50 -11.35 20.66
CA ALA A 64 -27.40 -10.71 19.71
C ALA A 64 -28.85 -11.25 19.82
N HIS A 65 -29.01 -12.53 20.13
CA HIS A 65 -30.31 -13.16 20.35
C HIS A 65 -30.95 -12.68 21.66
N VAL A 66 -30.19 -12.66 22.77
CA VAL A 66 -30.65 -12.23 24.10
C VAL A 66 -30.97 -10.73 24.13
N THR A 67 -30.20 -9.90 23.41
CA THR A 67 -30.40 -8.45 23.34
C THR A 67 -31.41 -8.00 22.27
N ARG A 68 -32.19 -8.91 21.67
CA ARG A 68 -33.16 -8.60 20.60
C ARG A 68 -34.10 -7.42 20.94
N ASN A 69 -34.44 -7.25 22.23
CA ASN A 69 -35.33 -6.20 22.72
C ASN A 69 -34.64 -4.89 23.16
N HIS A 70 -33.30 -4.82 23.26
CA HIS A 70 -32.60 -3.59 23.68
C HIS A 70 -31.62 -3.05 22.64
N ALA A 71 -31.70 -1.73 22.43
CA ALA A 71 -30.79 -0.82 21.75
C ALA A 71 -30.14 -1.29 20.43
N ALA A 72 -30.40 -0.52 19.35
CA ALA A 72 -29.72 -0.66 18.06
C ALA A 72 -28.17 -0.64 18.12
N PHE A 73 -27.59 -0.18 19.24
CA PHE A 73 -26.16 -0.23 19.53
C PHE A 73 -25.64 -1.67 19.72
N ALA A 74 -26.33 -2.50 20.50
CA ALA A 74 -25.91 -3.88 20.78
C ALA A 74 -25.84 -4.71 19.49
N ARG A 75 -26.85 -4.60 18.61
CA ARG A 75 -26.88 -5.27 17.30
C ARG A 75 -25.74 -4.86 16.37
N ARG A 76 -25.31 -3.59 16.43
CA ARG A 76 -24.17 -3.11 15.61
C ARG A 76 -22.85 -3.64 16.15
N ALA A 77 -22.67 -3.62 17.46
CA ALA A 77 -21.47 -4.15 18.11
C ALA A 77 -21.30 -5.65 17.84
N THR A 78 -22.36 -6.45 17.96
CA THR A 78 -22.32 -7.89 17.67
C THR A 78 -22.02 -8.17 16.20
N THR A 79 -22.57 -7.40 15.26
CA THR A 79 -22.25 -7.55 13.82
C THR A 79 -20.78 -7.25 13.53
N VAL A 80 -20.23 -6.18 14.11
CA VAL A 80 -18.81 -5.82 13.97
C VAL A 80 -17.91 -6.92 14.55
N LEU A 81 -18.26 -7.45 15.73
CA LEU A 81 -17.52 -8.54 16.37
C LEU A 81 -17.57 -9.83 15.53
N MET A 82 -18.74 -10.21 15.02
CA MET A 82 -18.86 -11.38 14.13
C MET A 82 -18.02 -11.25 12.87
N LEU A 83 -18.01 -10.07 12.23
CA LEU A 83 -17.18 -9.82 11.05
C LEU A 83 -15.68 -9.89 11.38
N ALA A 84 -15.26 -9.34 12.52
CA ALA A 84 -13.87 -9.42 12.96
C ALA A 84 -13.43 -10.87 13.23
N LEU A 85 -14.27 -11.66 13.89
CA LEU A 85 -13.98 -13.06 14.19
C LEU A 85 -14.01 -13.96 12.94
N ALA A 86 -14.92 -13.70 12.01
CA ALA A 86 -14.92 -14.36 10.70
C ALA A 86 -13.64 -14.04 9.91
N GLY A 87 -13.20 -12.78 9.96
CA GLY A 87 -11.90 -12.37 9.41
C GLY A 87 -10.73 -13.09 10.06
N LEU A 88 -10.67 -13.14 11.39
CA LEU A 88 -9.66 -13.89 12.16
C LEU A 88 -9.63 -15.36 11.77
N LEU A 89 -10.79 -16.02 11.67
CA LEU A 89 -10.89 -17.43 11.30
C LEU A 89 -10.38 -17.67 9.87
N LEU A 90 -10.83 -16.88 8.90
CA LEU A 90 -10.38 -17.01 7.50
C LEU A 90 -8.88 -16.76 7.36
N GLY A 91 -8.34 -15.78 8.09
CA GLY A 91 -6.91 -15.45 8.08
C GLY A 91 -6.07 -16.56 8.72
N ALA A 92 -6.57 -17.16 9.80
CA ALA A 92 -5.93 -18.29 10.46
C ALA A 92 -5.93 -19.54 9.56
N MET A 93 -7.04 -19.83 8.88
CA MET A 93 -7.13 -20.93 7.90
C MET A 93 -6.18 -20.71 6.71
N ALA A 94 -6.14 -19.49 6.16
CA ALA A 94 -5.22 -19.13 5.07
C ALA A 94 -3.76 -19.28 5.51
N ALA A 95 -3.42 -18.82 6.72
CA ALA A 95 -2.08 -18.98 7.28
C ALA A 95 -1.68 -20.46 7.44
N VAL A 96 -2.56 -21.32 7.97
CA VAL A 96 -2.27 -22.76 8.15
C VAL A 96 -2.15 -23.48 6.82
N THR A 97 -3.06 -23.23 5.89
CA THR A 97 -2.99 -23.86 4.57
C THR A 97 -1.71 -23.45 3.85
N HIS A 98 -1.32 -22.19 3.92
CA HIS A 98 -0.08 -21.71 3.34
C HIS A 98 1.17 -22.29 4.02
N THR A 99 1.22 -22.40 5.35
CA THR A 99 2.36 -23.04 6.03
C THR A 99 2.44 -24.53 5.75
N ALA A 100 1.30 -25.22 5.70
CA ALA A 100 1.25 -26.64 5.34
C ALA A 100 1.74 -26.87 3.91
N MET A 101 1.31 -26.04 2.95
CA MET A 101 1.79 -26.09 1.57
C MET A 101 3.29 -25.80 1.47
N ARG A 102 3.83 -24.80 2.19
CA ARG A 102 5.27 -24.54 2.21
C ARG A 102 6.08 -25.64 2.87
N ALA A 103 5.58 -26.25 3.93
CA ALA A 103 6.27 -27.36 4.60
C ALA A 103 6.36 -28.61 3.73
N ALA A 104 5.40 -28.80 2.83
CA ALA A 104 5.41 -29.88 1.84
C ALA A 104 6.28 -29.57 0.61
N ASP A 105 6.72 -28.32 0.42
CA ASP A 105 7.56 -27.95 -0.71
C ASP A 105 9.01 -28.45 -0.50
N PRO A 106 9.56 -29.22 -1.45
CA PRO A 106 10.87 -29.86 -1.28
C PRO A 106 12.02 -28.86 -1.24
N VAL A 107 11.91 -27.73 -1.95
CA VAL A 107 12.94 -26.68 -1.97
C VAL A 107 12.94 -25.94 -0.64
N TYR A 108 11.76 -25.65 -0.09
CA TYR A 108 11.64 -25.02 1.23
C TYR A 108 12.12 -25.93 2.36
N ALA A 109 11.88 -27.24 2.26
CA ALA A 109 12.37 -28.24 3.21
C ALA A 109 13.89 -28.42 3.13
N ALA A 110 14.45 -28.57 1.93
CA ALA A 110 15.90 -28.75 1.74
C ALA A 110 16.69 -27.50 2.16
N SER A 111 16.22 -26.31 1.79
CA SER A 111 16.85 -25.04 2.20
C SER A 111 16.79 -24.77 3.72
N ALA A 112 15.96 -25.51 4.46
CA ALA A 112 15.89 -25.42 5.92
C ALA A 112 17.12 -26.06 6.60
N GLN A 113 17.72 -27.06 5.96
CA GLN A 113 18.83 -27.85 6.51
C GLN A 113 20.20 -27.25 6.15
N GLY A 114 20.23 -26.26 5.28
CA GLY A 114 21.43 -25.58 4.80
C GLY A 114 21.30 -25.17 3.34
N ALA A 115 22.44 -24.92 2.69
CA ALA A 115 22.48 -24.67 1.26
C ALA A 115 22.22 -25.97 0.49
N ALA A 116 21.05 -26.07 -0.14
CA ALA A 116 20.65 -27.22 -0.94
C ALA A 116 21.20 -27.09 -2.37
N LEU A 117 22.21 -27.88 -2.70
CA LEU A 117 22.72 -27.97 -4.07
C LEU A 117 21.76 -28.80 -4.93
N GLY A 118 21.38 -28.30 -6.11
CA GLY A 118 20.47 -29.02 -6.99
C GLY A 118 20.30 -28.40 -8.37
N ILE A 119 19.41 -29.02 -9.13
CA ILE A 119 18.96 -28.52 -10.43
C ILE A 119 17.53 -28.01 -10.28
N TYR A 120 17.31 -26.75 -10.59
CA TYR A 120 16.04 -26.07 -10.39
C TYR A 120 15.47 -25.62 -11.73
N ARG A 121 14.28 -26.08 -12.09
CA ARG A 121 13.52 -25.50 -13.20
C ARG A 121 12.73 -24.32 -12.65
N VAL A 122 13.06 -23.12 -13.13
CA VAL A 122 12.52 -21.87 -12.61
C VAL A 122 11.88 -21.05 -13.72
N ARG A 123 10.82 -20.33 -13.37
CA ARG A 123 10.19 -19.32 -14.22
C ARG A 123 10.47 -17.95 -13.65
N THR A 124 10.99 -17.04 -14.46
CA THR A 124 11.23 -15.65 -14.05
C THR A 124 9.91 -14.88 -14.00
N THR A 125 9.71 -14.15 -12.90
CA THR A 125 8.50 -13.35 -12.66
C THR A 125 8.78 -11.86 -12.77
N ALA A 126 10.00 -11.43 -12.46
CA ALA A 126 10.49 -10.06 -12.55
C ALA A 126 11.66 -9.97 -13.55
N PRO A 127 11.95 -8.79 -14.12
CA PRO A 127 13.16 -8.57 -14.90
C PRO A 127 14.41 -8.70 -14.01
N ALA A 128 15.56 -9.01 -14.61
CA ALA A 128 16.82 -9.02 -13.89
C ALA A 128 17.26 -7.60 -13.57
N LEU A 129 17.46 -7.32 -12.29
CA LEU A 129 17.94 -6.05 -11.78
C LEU A 129 19.31 -6.24 -11.15
N ARG A 130 20.11 -5.18 -11.12
CA ARG A 130 21.41 -5.20 -10.45
C ARG A 130 21.22 -5.55 -8.97
N ALA A 131 22.02 -6.49 -8.48
CA ALA A 131 21.95 -6.88 -7.08
C ALA A 131 22.71 -5.87 -6.21
N ASN A 132 22.20 -5.62 -5.00
CA ASN A 132 22.93 -4.86 -3.97
C ASN A 132 23.95 -5.72 -3.20
N ASP A 133 24.07 -6.99 -3.58
CA ASP A 133 24.96 -7.97 -2.96
C ASP A 133 26.29 -8.01 -3.73
N ARG A 134 27.42 -8.15 -3.03
CA ARG A 134 28.75 -8.23 -3.67
C ARG A 134 28.99 -9.59 -4.33
N GLU A 135 28.23 -10.61 -3.96
CA GLU A 135 28.40 -11.97 -4.47
C GLU A 135 27.66 -12.23 -5.79
N ALA A 136 26.77 -11.33 -6.22
CA ALA A 136 25.96 -11.48 -7.43
C ALA A 136 25.93 -10.19 -8.26
N ASP A 137 25.99 -10.29 -9.59
CA ASP A 137 25.85 -9.12 -10.46
C ASP A 137 24.38 -8.68 -10.62
N CYS A 138 23.45 -9.65 -10.61
CA CYS A 138 22.03 -9.38 -10.65
C CYS A 138 21.18 -10.35 -9.83
N ALA A 139 19.96 -9.89 -9.57
CA ALA A 139 18.89 -10.62 -8.91
C ALA A 139 17.59 -10.53 -9.74
N ALA A 140 16.85 -11.62 -9.80
CA ALA A 140 15.52 -11.68 -10.38
C ALA A 140 14.60 -12.56 -9.51
N ASP A 141 13.35 -12.15 -9.33
CA ASP A 141 12.38 -12.99 -8.63
C ASP A 141 11.87 -14.10 -9.55
N VAL A 142 11.92 -15.34 -9.05
CA VAL A 142 11.58 -16.56 -9.78
C VAL A 142 10.60 -17.43 -8.98
N THR A 143 9.82 -18.23 -9.70
CA THR A 143 9.07 -19.34 -9.13
C THR A 143 9.74 -20.64 -9.55
N VAL A 144 10.12 -21.47 -8.57
CA VAL A 144 10.63 -22.81 -8.83
C VAL A 144 9.43 -23.70 -9.15
N GLU A 145 9.40 -24.30 -10.34
CA GLU A 145 8.34 -25.22 -10.79
C GLU A 145 8.73 -26.69 -10.54
N GLN A 146 10.03 -26.99 -10.61
CA GLN A 146 10.58 -28.33 -10.34
C GLN A 146 11.97 -28.22 -9.72
N ALA A 147 12.32 -29.18 -8.88
CA ALA A 147 13.66 -29.32 -8.32
C ALA A 147 14.14 -30.77 -8.44
N VAL A 148 15.42 -30.95 -8.76
CA VAL A 148 16.12 -32.22 -8.67
C VAL A 148 17.12 -32.09 -7.53
N LEU A 149 16.82 -32.76 -6.42
CA LEU A 149 17.62 -32.79 -5.20
C LEU A 149 18.02 -34.23 -4.95
N ASP A 150 19.30 -34.48 -4.68
CA ASP A 150 19.84 -35.84 -4.47
C ASP A 150 19.46 -36.84 -5.58
N GLY A 151 19.36 -36.35 -6.82
CA GLY A 151 18.97 -37.16 -7.99
C GLY A 151 17.47 -37.44 -8.12
N VAL A 152 16.63 -36.98 -7.19
CA VAL A 152 15.18 -37.17 -7.22
C VAL A 152 14.49 -35.92 -7.77
N GLN A 153 13.76 -36.09 -8.88
CA GLN A 153 12.95 -35.01 -9.45
C GLN A 153 11.62 -34.87 -8.70
N GLN A 154 11.34 -33.67 -8.22
CA GLN A 154 10.16 -33.34 -7.44
C GLN A 154 9.51 -32.05 -7.96
N SER A 155 8.18 -31.99 -7.88
CA SER A 155 7.44 -30.77 -8.19
C SER A 155 7.59 -29.77 -7.04
N ALA A 156 7.86 -28.51 -7.37
CA ALA A 156 8.05 -27.44 -6.40
C ALA A 156 7.22 -26.22 -6.83
N HIS A 157 6.84 -25.38 -5.89
CA HIS A 157 6.12 -24.12 -6.14
C HIS A 157 6.70 -22.97 -5.29
N ALA A 158 7.94 -23.12 -4.83
CA ALA A 158 8.62 -22.13 -4.00
C ALA A 158 8.89 -20.83 -4.77
N SER A 159 8.60 -19.69 -4.13
CA SER A 159 9.06 -18.39 -4.58
C SER A 159 10.49 -18.15 -4.08
N ALA A 160 11.40 -17.82 -4.98
CA ALA A 160 12.81 -17.60 -4.69
C ALA A 160 13.35 -16.37 -5.43
N THR A 161 14.44 -15.80 -4.95
CA THR A 161 15.20 -14.78 -5.67
C THR A 161 16.45 -15.43 -6.26
N LEU A 162 16.50 -15.47 -7.59
CA LEU A 162 17.63 -15.97 -8.35
C LEU A 162 18.73 -14.91 -8.36
N GLN A 163 19.88 -15.23 -7.78
CA GLN A 163 21.11 -14.43 -7.85
C GLN A 163 22.05 -15.04 -8.89
N ALA A 164 22.59 -14.22 -9.78
CA ALA A 164 23.45 -14.68 -10.87
C ALA A 164 24.55 -13.68 -11.20
N SER A 165 25.64 -14.18 -11.80
CA SER A 165 26.80 -13.37 -12.21
C SER A 165 27.22 -13.66 -13.66
N GLY A 166 27.92 -12.72 -14.27
CA GLY A 166 28.50 -12.84 -15.61
C GLY A 166 27.46 -13.16 -16.69
N ARG A 167 27.71 -14.22 -17.46
CA ARG A 167 26.87 -14.62 -18.60
C ARG A 167 25.47 -15.05 -18.19
N VAL A 168 25.32 -15.71 -17.04
CA VAL A 168 24.01 -16.16 -16.55
C VAL A 168 23.10 -14.95 -16.36
N CYS A 169 23.65 -13.90 -15.74
CA CYS A 169 22.94 -12.67 -15.49
C CYS A 169 22.42 -11.99 -16.78
N ALA A 170 23.25 -11.94 -17.83
CA ALA A 170 22.90 -11.34 -19.11
C ALA A 170 21.81 -12.09 -19.90
N MET A 171 21.54 -13.36 -19.57
CA MET A 171 20.54 -14.18 -20.27
C MET A 171 19.15 -14.17 -19.61
N ILE A 172 18.99 -13.56 -18.44
CA ILE A 172 17.74 -13.60 -17.68
C ILE A 172 16.73 -12.61 -18.29
N GLU A 173 15.63 -13.15 -18.80
CA GLU A 173 14.49 -12.42 -19.35
C GLU A 173 13.26 -12.65 -18.50
N GLN A 174 12.38 -11.65 -18.38
CA GLN A 174 11.13 -11.77 -17.63
C GLN A 174 10.15 -12.73 -18.35
N GLY A 175 9.63 -13.73 -17.63
CA GLY A 175 8.65 -14.69 -18.13
C GLY A 175 9.23 -15.93 -18.82
N ALA A 176 10.55 -15.99 -19.03
CA ALA A 176 11.25 -17.15 -19.56
C ALA A 176 11.42 -18.27 -18.51
N ARG A 177 11.66 -19.50 -18.98
CA ARG A 177 11.96 -20.65 -18.11
C ARG A 177 13.39 -21.12 -18.28
N TYR A 178 14.06 -21.33 -17.15
CA TYR A 178 15.46 -21.73 -17.08
C TYR A 178 15.61 -23.00 -16.26
N THR A 179 16.60 -23.80 -16.63
CA THR A 179 17.15 -24.85 -15.77
C THR A 179 18.44 -24.32 -15.16
N VAL A 180 18.40 -24.09 -13.85
CA VAL A 180 19.47 -23.48 -13.07
C VAL A 180 20.16 -24.57 -12.25
N HIS A 181 21.48 -24.68 -12.38
CA HIS A 181 22.30 -25.46 -11.47
C HIS A 181 22.86 -24.50 -10.43
N GLY A 182 22.54 -24.74 -9.16
CA GLY A 182 22.77 -23.76 -8.13
C GLY A 182 22.52 -24.27 -6.73
N THR A 183 22.67 -23.38 -5.77
CA THR A 183 22.38 -23.63 -4.36
C THR A 183 21.17 -22.82 -3.92
N ALA A 184 20.19 -23.47 -3.30
CA ALA A 184 19.04 -22.82 -2.69
C ALA A 184 19.25 -22.74 -1.17
N GLN A 185 19.18 -21.54 -0.61
CA GLN A 185 19.36 -21.30 0.81
C GLN A 185 18.34 -20.26 1.31
N ARG A 186 18.03 -20.27 2.61
CA ARG A 186 17.18 -19.22 3.19
C ARG A 186 17.98 -17.93 3.37
N ALA A 187 17.32 -16.80 3.15
CA ALA A 187 17.94 -15.51 3.43
C ALA A 187 18.21 -15.39 4.95
N ALA A 188 19.38 -14.83 5.30
CA ALA A 188 19.85 -14.74 6.68
C ALA A 188 18.89 -13.96 7.61
N TRP A 189 18.30 -12.87 7.11
CA TRP A 189 17.42 -11.99 7.88
C TRP A 189 15.93 -12.18 7.56
N ASP A 190 15.61 -12.94 6.51
CA ASP A 190 14.24 -13.25 6.09
C ASP A 190 14.11 -14.73 5.74
N THR A 191 13.96 -15.58 6.76
CA THR A 191 13.84 -17.03 6.60
C THR A 191 12.65 -17.48 5.73
N ALA A 192 11.71 -16.57 5.42
CA ALA A 192 10.60 -16.84 4.52
C ALA A 192 10.98 -16.69 3.04
N ARG A 193 12.12 -16.08 2.73
CA ARG A 193 12.66 -15.87 1.38
C ARG A 193 13.78 -16.88 1.09
N ILE A 194 13.67 -17.55 -0.05
CA ILE A 194 14.70 -18.44 -0.57
C ILE A 194 15.56 -17.65 -1.55
N ILE A 195 16.88 -17.73 -1.39
CA ILE A 195 17.88 -17.23 -2.33
C ILE A 195 18.39 -18.43 -3.12
N LEU A 196 18.30 -18.36 -4.44
CA LEU A 196 18.82 -19.36 -5.36
C LEU A 196 20.04 -18.78 -6.08
N THR A 197 21.24 -19.23 -5.72
CA THR A 197 22.47 -18.76 -6.35
C THR A 197 22.80 -19.62 -7.56
N ALA A 198 22.80 -19.03 -8.74
CA ALA A 198 23.05 -19.73 -10.00
C ALA A 198 24.55 -19.85 -10.29
N HIS A 199 25.03 -21.09 -10.46
CA HIS A 199 26.37 -21.36 -10.99
C HIS A 199 26.34 -21.44 -12.51
N THR A 200 25.34 -22.15 -13.06
CA THR A 200 25.06 -22.19 -14.48
C THR A 200 23.57 -22.15 -14.71
N ALA A 201 23.14 -21.62 -15.85
CA ALA A 201 21.74 -21.66 -16.27
C ALA A 201 21.65 -21.93 -17.75
N THR A 202 20.65 -22.72 -18.13
CA THR A 202 20.29 -22.98 -19.51
C THR A 202 18.84 -22.56 -19.71
N MET A 203 18.58 -21.77 -20.76
CA MET A 203 17.21 -21.39 -21.10
C MET A 203 16.51 -22.59 -21.74
N HIS A 204 15.38 -22.98 -21.18
CA HIS A 204 14.58 -24.10 -21.69
C HIS A 204 13.41 -23.62 -22.54
N GLU A 205 12.77 -22.52 -22.14
CA GLU A 205 11.69 -21.89 -22.91
C GLU A 205 11.89 -20.38 -22.90
N ALA A 206 11.82 -19.79 -24.09
CA ALA A 206 11.92 -18.35 -24.27
C ALA A 206 10.73 -17.61 -23.64
N ALA A 207 10.94 -16.33 -23.31
CA ALA A 207 9.87 -15.50 -22.82
C ALA A 207 8.74 -15.37 -23.87
N PRO A 208 7.47 -15.40 -23.44
CA PRO A 208 6.36 -15.11 -24.34
C PRO A 208 6.51 -13.77 -25.10
N PRO A 209 5.99 -13.64 -26.34
CA PRO A 209 6.27 -12.48 -27.21
C PRO A 209 5.90 -11.11 -26.61
N TRP A 210 4.87 -11.05 -25.77
CA TRP A 210 4.48 -9.79 -25.12
C TRP A 210 5.54 -9.30 -24.12
N TRP A 211 6.26 -10.20 -23.44
CA TRP A 211 7.36 -9.83 -22.56
C TRP A 211 8.54 -9.26 -23.33
N HIS A 212 8.85 -9.81 -24.50
CA HIS A 212 9.85 -9.24 -25.40
C HIS A 212 9.46 -7.82 -25.85
N GLY A 213 8.18 -7.58 -26.14
CA GLY A 213 7.66 -6.25 -26.47
C GLY A 213 7.82 -5.25 -25.31
N ILE A 214 7.54 -5.67 -24.08
CA ILE A 214 7.70 -4.85 -22.87
C ILE A 214 9.18 -4.53 -22.62
N GLU A 215 10.05 -5.52 -22.75
CA GLU A 215 11.49 -5.33 -22.54
C GLU A 215 12.08 -4.41 -23.61
N THR A 216 11.63 -4.56 -24.86
CA THR A 216 11.99 -3.62 -25.94
C THR A 216 11.51 -2.20 -25.64
N LEU A 217 10.29 -2.05 -25.12
CA LEU A 217 9.73 -0.76 -24.73
C LEU A 217 10.55 -0.10 -23.60
N ARG A 218 10.92 -0.87 -22.56
CA ARG A 218 11.81 -0.41 -21.48
C ARG A 218 13.18 -0.02 -22.05
N ALA A 219 13.84 -0.92 -22.78
CA ALA A 219 15.19 -0.69 -23.33
C ALA A 219 15.25 0.57 -24.21
N ARG A 220 14.24 0.80 -25.07
CA ARG A 220 14.17 2.02 -25.90
C ARG A 220 13.94 3.27 -25.05
N PHE A 221 13.09 3.19 -24.03
CA PHE A 221 12.90 4.30 -23.10
C PHE A 221 14.20 4.67 -22.38
N PHE A 222 14.95 3.68 -21.87
CA PHE A 222 16.26 3.91 -21.25
C PHE A 222 17.28 4.49 -22.22
N ALA A 223 17.28 4.06 -23.49
CA ALA A 223 18.14 4.65 -24.52
C ALA A 223 17.82 6.14 -24.79
N VAL A 224 16.56 6.54 -24.66
CA VAL A 224 16.13 7.94 -24.78
C VAL A 224 16.55 8.73 -23.53
N THR A 225 16.30 8.21 -22.33
CA THR A 225 16.63 8.91 -21.08
C THR A 225 18.14 8.98 -20.83
N ALA A 226 18.93 8.05 -21.37
CA ALA A 226 20.40 8.08 -21.30
C ALA A 226 21.03 9.36 -21.87
N ARG A 227 20.31 10.09 -22.73
CA ARG A 227 20.75 11.37 -23.33
C ARG A 227 20.49 12.60 -22.45
N LEU A 228 19.80 12.41 -21.32
CA LEU A 228 19.48 13.49 -20.39
C LEU A 228 20.68 13.81 -19.48
N ASP A 229 20.53 14.85 -18.66
CA ASP A 229 21.43 15.16 -17.55
C ASP A 229 21.48 14.04 -16.50
N ASP A 230 22.49 14.04 -15.63
CA ASP A 230 22.70 12.95 -14.64
C ASP A 230 21.46 12.75 -13.75
N GLN A 231 20.86 13.87 -13.33
CA GLN A 231 19.59 13.91 -12.61
C GLN A 231 18.46 13.24 -13.41
N GLY A 232 18.27 13.62 -14.67
CA GLY A 232 17.22 13.10 -15.53
C GLY A 232 17.39 11.63 -15.87
N ARG A 233 18.64 11.15 -16.02
CA ARG A 233 18.97 9.73 -16.23
C ARG A 233 18.52 8.84 -15.06
N VAL A 234 18.55 9.37 -13.84
CA VAL A 234 18.13 8.65 -12.62
C VAL A 234 16.64 8.81 -12.36
N LEU A 235 16.15 10.06 -12.30
CA LEU A 235 14.82 10.36 -11.79
C LEU A 235 13.70 10.18 -12.81
N VAL A 236 13.94 10.40 -14.11
CA VAL A 236 12.87 10.22 -15.11
C VAL A 236 12.42 8.75 -15.16
N PRO A 237 13.32 7.76 -15.25
CA PRO A 237 12.92 6.36 -15.13
C PRO A 237 12.38 5.99 -13.75
N GLY A 238 12.96 6.53 -12.67
CA GLY A 238 12.49 6.27 -11.30
C GLY A 238 11.02 6.67 -11.12
N VAL A 239 10.67 7.91 -11.47
CA VAL A 239 9.29 8.41 -11.36
C VAL A 239 8.34 7.72 -12.36
N THR A 240 8.81 7.26 -13.51
CA THR A 240 7.95 6.67 -14.54
C THR A 240 7.69 5.17 -14.33
N LEU A 241 8.76 4.42 -14.06
CA LEU A 241 8.79 2.95 -14.05
C LEU A 241 9.04 2.37 -12.66
N GLY A 242 9.44 3.18 -11.68
CA GLY A 242 9.89 2.71 -10.37
C GLY A 242 11.20 1.94 -10.43
N LEU A 243 11.98 2.19 -11.48
CA LEU A 243 13.30 1.65 -11.72
C LEU A 243 14.26 2.82 -11.78
N LEU A 244 15.26 2.85 -10.91
CA LEU A 244 16.32 3.83 -11.07
C LEU A 244 17.18 3.42 -12.26
N GLY A 245 17.75 4.40 -12.97
CA GLY A 245 18.62 4.13 -14.12
C GLY A 245 19.82 3.23 -13.80
N GLN A 246 20.23 3.17 -12.52
CA GLN A 246 21.31 2.32 -12.02
C GLN A 246 20.92 0.84 -11.81
N ASP A 247 19.62 0.55 -11.69
CA ASP A 247 19.13 -0.79 -11.33
C ASP A 247 19.15 -1.74 -12.53
N ILE A 248 19.42 -1.22 -13.73
CA ILE A 248 19.31 -1.97 -14.98
C ILE A 248 20.71 -2.31 -15.50
N LEU A 249 20.81 -3.54 -15.99
CA LEU A 249 22.06 -4.13 -16.49
C LEU A 249 22.48 -3.55 -17.85
N THR A 250 21.51 -3.09 -18.64
CA THR A 250 21.69 -2.59 -20.01
C THR A 250 21.42 -1.09 -20.09
N GLY A 251 22.47 -0.28 -20.27
CA GLY A 251 22.31 1.17 -20.40
C GLY A 251 23.61 1.97 -20.23
N ALA A 252 23.51 3.28 -20.43
CA ALA A 252 24.62 4.19 -20.13
C ALA A 252 24.92 4.15 -18.62
N ARG A 253 26.19 3.96 -18.25
CA ARG A 253 26.62 3.95 -16.86
C ARG A 253 26.26 5.29 -16.21
N VAL A 254 25.32 5.24 -15.28
CA VAL A 254 25.07 6.34 -14.33
C VAL A 254 26.19 6.31 -13.29
N ASP A 255 26.62 7.47 -12.83
CA ASP A 255 27.50 7.54 -11.65
C ASP A 255 26.73 7.01 -10.43
N GLU A 256 27.09 5.80 -10.01
CA GLU A 256 26.49 5.08 -8.87
C GLU A 256 26.59 5.91 -7.58
N THR A 257 27.64 6.71 -7.45
CA THR A 257 27.85 7.58 -6.29
C THR A 257 26.78 8.66 -6.23
N TYR A 258 26.53 9.32 -7.36
CA TYR A 258 25.51 10.36 -7.46
C TYR A 258 24.10 9.80 -7.23
N ALA A 259 23.77 8.67 -7.87
CA ALA A 259 22.45 8.10 -7.78
C ALA A 259 22.13 7.58 -6.36
N ARG A 260 23.10 6.97 -5.67
CA ARG A 260 22.96 6.57 -4.26
C ARG A 260 22.84 7.78 -3.32
N GLN A 261 23.60 8.85 -3.56
CA GLN A 261 23.47 10.09 -2.78
C GLN A 261 22.09 10.72 -2.96
N LEU A 262 21.59 10.78 -4.19
CA LEU A 262 20.27 11.29 -4.49
C LEU A 262 19.16 10.45 -3.83
N GLU A 263 19.33 9.13 -3.82
CA GLU A 263 18.42 8.22 -3.12
C GLU A 263 18.38 8.51 -1.61
N GLU A 264 19.54 8.61 -0.97
CA GLU A 264 19.62 8.91 0.46
C GLU A 264 19.05 10.30 0.79
N HIS A 265 19.33 11.32 -0.03
CA HIS A 265 18.73 12.64 0.12
C HIS A 265 17.20 12.63 -0.04
N CYS A 266 16.67 11.86 -1.01
CA CYS A 266 15.23 11.66 -1.15
C CYS A 266 14.63 10.96 0.07
N LYS A 267 15.36 10.04 0.70
CA LYS A 267 14.97 9.33 1.92
C LYS A 267 14.91 10.25 3.12
N GLN A 268 15.93 11.08 3.31
CA GLN A 268 16.04 12.06 4.38
C GLN A 268 15.00 13.18 4.22
N ALA A 269 14.78 13.67 2.98
CA ALA A 269 13.73 14.63 2.67
C ALA A 269 12.31 14.03 2.75
N GLY A 270 12.15 12.71 2.92
CA GLY A 270 10.86 12.03 3.01
C GLY A 270 10.05 12.05 1.71
N ILE A 271 10.72 12.05 0.55
CA ILE A 271 10.11 12.05 -0.79
C ILE A 271 10.44 10.80 -1.61
N MET A 272 11.05 9.77 -1.01
CA MET A 272 11.34 8.47 -1.68
C MET A 272 10.14 7.83 -2.39
N HIS A 273 8.94 8.00 -1.83
CA HIS A 273 7.73 7.43 -2.40
C HIS A 273 7.36 8.03 -3.77
N VAL A 274 7.98 9.14 -4.17
CA VAL A 274 7.85 9.74 -5.50
C VAL A 274 8.63 8.93 -6.55
N MET A 275 9.76 8.34 -6.16
CA MET A 275 10.54 7.44 -7.02
C MET A 275 10.01 6.01 -7.00
N ALA A 276 9.22 5.64 -5.99
CA ALA A 276 8.56 4.35 -5.94
C ALA A 276 7.22 4.39 -6.68
N VAL A 277 6.94 3.36 -7.47
CA VAL A 277 5.64 3.30 -8.14
C VAL A 277 4.51 3.06 -7.14
N SER A 278 3.60 4.03 -7.12
CA SER A 278 2.49 4.09 -6.18
C SER A 278 1.15 3.88 -6.89
N GLY A 279 0.10 3.64 -6.10
CA GLY A 279 -1.28 3.64 -6.60
C GLY A 279 -1.71 4.97 -7.23
N GLY A 280 -0.98 6.06 -6.99
CA GLY A 280 -1.18 7.35 -7.66
C GLY A 280 -1.03 7.25 -9.17
N HIS A 281 -0.09 6.44 -9.67
CA HIS A 281 0.12 6.23 -11.12
C HIS A 281 -1.13 5.63 -11.77
N TYR A 282 -1.71 4.62 -11.12
CA TYR A 282 -2.95 3.97 -11.57
C TYR A 282 -4.14 4.94 -11.55
N ALA A 283 -4.26 5.73 -10.48
CA ALA A 283 -5.30 6.75 -10.37
C ALA A 283 -5.16 7.84 -11.43
N LEU A 284 -3.92 8.26 -11.73
CA LEU A 284 -3.59 9.27 -12.74
C LEU A 284 -3.96 8.78 -14.14
N ILE A 285 -3.54 7.57 -14.51
CA ILE A 285 -3.91 6.95 -15.80
C ILE A 285 -5.42 6.75 -15.91
N ALA A 286 -6.08 6.28 -14.85
CA ALA A 286 -7.53 6.12 -14.84
C ALA A 286 -8.26 7.47 -15.04
N ARG A 287 -7.74 8.56 -14.44
CA ARG A 287 -8.26 9.92 -14.64
C ARG A 287 -8.06 10.37 -16.09
N LEU A 288 -6.88 10.16 -16.67
CA LEU A 288 -6.63 10.48 -18.08
C LEU A 288 -7.56 9.73 -19.02
N CYS A 289 -7.73 8.42 -18.82
CA CYS A 289 -8.69 7.61 -19.57
C CYS A 289 -10.10 8.18 -19.47
N THR A 290 -10.48 8.68 -18.29
CA THR A 290 -11.80 9.30 -18.08
C THR A 290 -11.96 10.60 -18.88
N ILE A 291 -10.95 11.45 -18.89
CA ILE A 291 -10.95 12.71 -19.63
C ILE A 291 -11.01 12.42 -21.14
N ILE A 292 -10.15 11.54 -21.64
CA ILE A 292 -10.12 11.15 -23.06
C ILE A 292 -11.45 10.50 -23.46
N GLY A 293 -11.97 9.59 -22.64
CA GLY A 293 -13.26 8.95 -22.89
C GLY A 293 -14.44 9.92 -22.87
N ALA A 294 -14.39 10.96 -22.03
CA ALA A 294 -15.40 12.01 -22.03
C ALA A 294 -15.34 12.89 -23.29
N LEU A 295 -14.13 13.27 -23.73
CA LEU A 295 -13.91 14.03 -24.96
C LEU A 295 -14.36 13.24 -26.21
N ALA A 296 -14.02 11.95 -26.26
CA ALA A 296 -14.38 11.04 -27.35
C ALA A 296 -15.80 10.45 -27.22
N ARG A 297 -16.56 10.81 -26.19
CA ARG A 297 -17.92 10.32 -25.90
C ARG A 297 -18.03 8.77 -25.90
N LEU A 298 -17.01 8.09 -25.38
CA LEU A 298 -16.94 6.63 -25.37
C LEU A 298 -18.05 6.02 -24.49
N PRO A 299 -18.64 4.88 -24.90
CA PRO A 299 -19.58 4.16 -24.05
C PRO A 299 -18.87 3.60 -22.82
N ARG A 300 -19.63 3.44 -21.72
CA ARG A 300 -19.08 3.05 -20.40
C ARG A 300 -18.30 1.74 -20.42
N GLY A 301 -18.76 0.75 -21.20
CA GLY A 301 -18.07 -0.54 -21.35
C GLY A 301 -16.70 -0.39 -22.00
N VAL A 302 -16.58 0.43 -23.05
CA VAL A 302 -15.29 0.69 -23.72
C VAL A 302 -14.36 1.47 -22.79
N LEU A 303 -14.87 2.47 -22.06
CA LEU A 303 -14.07 3.19 -21.07
C LEU A 303 -13.58 2.30 -19.93
N ALA A 304 -14.42 1.36 -19.48
CA ALA A 304 -14.04 0.36 -18.48
C ALA A 304 -12.93 -0.57 -18.99
N MET A 305 -13.07 -1.08 -20.22
CA MET A 305 -12.04 -1.89 -20.87
C MET A 305 -10.74 -1.13 -21.08
N LEU A 306 -10.82 0.15 -21.50
CA LEU A 306 -9.65 1.01 -21.65
C LEU A 306 -8.92 1.19 -20.31
N ARG A 307 -9.64 1.49 -19.23
CA ARG A 307 -9.04 1.60 -17.89
C ARG A 307 -8.36 0.30 -17.46
N LEU A 308 -9.01 -0.85 -17.64
CA LEU A 308 -8.41 -2.15 -17.33
C LEU A 308 -7.18 -2.45 -18.18
N ALA A 309 -7.25 -2.19 -19.48
CA ALA A 309 -6.15 -2.40 -20.42
C ALA A 309 -4.94 -1.54 -20.04
N THR A 310 -5.14 -0.25 -19.76
CA THR A 310 -4.06 0.65 -19.35
C THR A 310 -3.49 0.29 -17.97
N ALA A 311 -4.31 -0.16 -17.02
CA ALA A 311 -3.83 -0.64 -15.72
C ALA A 311 -3.00 -1.92 -15.86
N GLY A 312 -3.44 -2.87 -16.67
CA GLY A 312 -2.70 -4.10 -16.97
C GLY A 312 -1.38 -3.83 -17.71
N MET A 313 -1.41 -2.96 -18.72
CA MET A 313 -0.22 -2.52 -19.44
C MET A 313 0.78 -1.83 -18.51
N LEU A 314 0.30 -0.95 -17.61
CA LEU A 314 1.15 -0.34 -16.60
C LEU A 314 1.74 -1.41 -15.67
N THR A 315 0.95 -2.37 -15.16
CA THR A 315 1.48 -3.46 -14.32
C THR A 315 2.56 -4.28 -15.01
N MET A 316 2.37 -4.56 -16.29
CA MET A 316 3.35 -5.29 -17.11
C MET A 316 4.64 -4.50 -17.32
N LEU A 317 4.53 -3.18 -17.51
CA LEU A 317 5.66 -2.28 -17.73
C LEU A 317 6.48 -2.06 -16.45
N LEU A 318 5.84 -2.07 -15.29
CA LEU A 318 6.47 -1.90 -13.98
C LEU A 318 7.14 -3.19 -13.49
N VAL A 319 8.07 -3.06 -12.53
CA VAL A 319 8.57 -4.22 -11.79
C VAL A 319 7.46 -4.78 -10.90
N PRO A 320 7.25 -6.10 -10.86
CA PRO A 320 6.30 -6.72 -9.94
C PRO A 320 6.61 -6.33 -8.49
N GLY A 321 5.63 -5.76 -7.79
CA GLY A 321 5.77 -5.36 -6.39
C GLY A 321 4.42 -5.36 -5.67
N GLN A 322 4.44 -5.50 -4.34
CA GLN A 322 3.20 -5.62 -3.54
C GLN A 322 2.32 -4.36 -3.60
N SER A 323 2.93 -3.18 -3.77
CA SER A 323 2.20 -1.92 -3.99
C SER A 323 1.46 -1.91 -5.34
N VAL A 324 2.10 -2.48 -6.38
CA VAL A 324 1.61 -2.56 -7.76
C VAL A 324 0.46 -3.55 -7.88
N THR A 325 0.60 -4.75 -7.31
CA THR A 325 -0.47 -5.77 -7.32
C THR A 325 -1.73 -5.28 -6.62
N ARG A 326 -1.59 -4.58 -5.49
CA ARG A 326 -2.70 -3.92 -4.80
C ARG A 326 -3.32 -2.82 -5.65
N ALA A 327 -2.50 -1.96 -6.29
CA ALA A 327 -3.03 -0.90 -7.14
C ALA A 327 -3.81 -1.43 -8.35
N LEU A 328 -3.34 -2.52 -8.96
CA LEU A 328 -4.06 -3.23 -10.02
C LEU A 328 -5.41 -3.78 -9.50
N ALA A 329 -5.41 -4.49 -8.37
CA ALA A 329 -6.62 -5.03 -7.77
C ALA A 329 -7.66 -3.93 -7.44
N MET A 330 -7.21 -2.81 -6.85
CA MET A 330 -8.07 -1.66 -6.60
C MET A 330 -8.61 -1.04 -7.91
N SER A 331 -7.82 -1.03 -8.98
CA SER A 331 -8.26 -0.57 -10.30
C SER A 331 -9.35 -1.47 -10.88
N VAL A 332 -9.23 -2.79 -10.72
CA VAL A 332 -10.27 -3.77 -11.11
C VAL A 332 -11.56 -3.52 -10.33
N PHE A 333 -11.49 -3.34 -9.01
CA PHE A 333 -12.67 -3.00 -8.22
C PHE A 333 -13.29 -1.68 -8.64
N ALA A 334 -12.48 -0.64 -8.87
CA ALA A 334 -12.95 0.67 -9.32
C ALA A 334 -13.71 0.59 -10.66
N VAL A 335 -13.23 -0.24 -11.60
CA VAL A 335 -13.93 -0.51 -12.85
C VAL A 335 -15.23 -1.28 -12.60
N GLY A 336 -15.22 -2.29 -11.73
CA GLY A 336 -16.43 -3.01 -11.32
C GLY A 336 -17.51 -2.09 -10.76
N TYR A 337 -17.17 -1.16 -9.87
CA TYR A 337 -18.12 -0.15 -9.36
C TYR A 337 -18.67 0.72 -10.49
N ALA A 338 -17.80 1.18 -11.38
CA ALA A 338 -18.19 2.03 -12.50
C ALA A 338 -19.17 1.32 -13.45
N LEU A 339 -18.97 0.02 -13.71
CA LEU A 339 -19.88 -0.82 -14.51
C LEU A 339 -21.24 -1.01 -13.81
N CYS A 340 -21.23 -1.20 -12.49
CA CYS A 340 -22.42 -1.29 -11.66
C CYS A 340 -23.12 0.06 -11.43
N LYS A 341 -22.66 1.16 -12.06
CA LYS A 341 -23.16 2.53 -11.87
C LYS A 341 -23.15 2.99 -10.40
N ARG A 342 -22.22 2.45 -9.61
CA ARG A 342 -22.02 2.84 -8.20
C ARG A 342 -20.75 3.68 -8.07
N PRO A 343 -20.73 4.69 -7.20
CA PRO A 343 -19.49 5.39 -6.89
C PRO A 343 -18.50 4.40 -6.26
N CYS A 344 -17.24 4.44 -6.72
CA CYS A 344 -16.19 3.61 -6.12
C CYS A 344 -15.98 4.01 -4.67
N GLN A 345 -16.01 3.02 -3.78
CA GLN A 345 -15.78 3.23 -2.35
C GLN A 345 -14.36 2.79 -1.99
N THR A 346 -13.45 3.76 -1.84
CA THR A 346 -12.01 3.49 -1.66
C THR A 346 -11.73 2.57 -0.49
N MET A 347 -12.38 2.76 0.66
CA MET A 347 -12.18 1.90 1.83
C MET A 347 -12.66 0.48 1.59
N HIS A 348 -13.82 0.31 0.95
CA HIS A 348 -14.38 -1.00 0.66
C HIS A 348 -13.50 -1.74 -0.37
N ALA A 349 -13.02 -1.04 -1.40
CA ALA A 349 -12.04 -1.56 -2.36
C ALA A 349 -10.72 -1.96 -1.69
N LEU A 350 -10.23 -1.16 -0.73
CA LEU A 350 -9.04 -1.49 0.05
C LEU A 350 -9.28 -2.76 0.89
N CYS A 351 -10.39 -2.86 1.63
CA CYS A 351 -10.72 -4.02 2.45
C CYS A 351 -10.77 -5.29 1.61
N TRP A 352 -11.46 -5.27 0.46
CA TRP A 352 -11.47 -6.43 -0.46
C TRP A 352 -10.09 -6.76 -1.00
N THR A 353 -9.33 -5.76 -1.43
CA THR A 353 -7.98 -5.98 -1.95
C THR A 353 -7.07 -6.61 -0.90
N THR A 354 -7.11 -6.11 0.34
CA THR A 354 -6.40 -6.69 1.47
C THR A 354 -6.87 -8.11 1.77
N MET A 355 -8.18 -8.34 1.72
CA MET A 355 -8.74 -9.67 1.95
C MET A 355 -8.27 -10.68 0.92
N PHE A 356 -8.37 -10.37 -0.37
CA PHE A 356 -7.90 -11.27 -1.41
C PHE A 356 -6.39 -11.46 -1.38
N ALA A 357 -5.60 -10.41 -1.14
CA ALA A 357 -4.14 -10.50 -1.09
C ALA A 357 -3.66 -11.46 0.00
N LEU A 358 -4.22 -11.36 1.21
CA LEU A 358 -3.85 -12.20 2.34
C LEU A 358 -4.42 -13.62 2.25
N LEU A 359 -5.55 -13.81 1.57
CA LEU A 359 -6.06 -15.16 1.26
C LEU A 359 -5.15 -15.89 0.27
N THR A 360 -4.59 -15.18 -0.71
CA THR A 360 -3.66 -15.80 -1.68
C THR A 360 -2.28 -16.06 -1.10
N ASP A 361 -1.78 -15.15 -0.27
CA ASP A 361 -0.47 -15.23 0.34
C ASP A 361 -0.46 -14.46 1.67
N PRO A 362 -0.57 -15.15 2.81
CA PRO A 362 -0.61 -14.52 4.12
C PRO A 362 0.73 -13.87 4.50
N THR A 363 1.85 -14.21 3.85
CA THR A 363 3.14 -13.55 4.11
C THR A 363 3.17 -12.09 3.67
N ARG A 364 2.20 -11.66 2.84
CA ARG A 364 2.03 -10.24 2.51
C ARG A 364 1.70 -9.38 3.73
N ALA A 365 1.18 -9.96 4.82
CA ALA A 365 0.89 -9.23 6.05
C ALA A 365 2.14 -8.65 6.72
N THR A 366 3.28 -9.33 6.60
CA THR A 366 4.59 -8.89 7.16
C THR A 366 5.40 -8.08 6.15
N ASN A 367 5.00 -8.03 4.88
CA ASN A 367 5.68 -7.24 3.88
C ASN A 367 5.44 -5.73 4.13
N PHE A 368 6.50 -5.03 4.48
CA PHE A 368 6.45 -3.59 4.77
C PHE A 368 5.91 -2.76 3.61
N GLY A 369 6.25 -3.09 2.36
CA GLY A 369 5.76 -2.39 1.18
C GLY A 369 4.24 -2.49 1.05
N PHE A 370 3.66 -3.67 1.30
CA PHE A 370 2.22 -3.86 1.32
C PHE A 370 1.54 -3.10 2.47
N ALA A 371 2.11 -3.18 3.68
CA ALA A 371 1.61 -2.51 4.87
C ALA A 371 1.60 -0.99 4.73
N LEU A 372 2.73 -0.38 4.33
CA LEU A 372 2.86 1.05 4.08
C LEU A 372 1.83 1.53 3.05
N SER A 373 1.66 0.76 1.98
CA SER A 373 0.72 1.10 0.92
C SER A 373 -0.73 1.06 1.40
N CYS A 374 -1.13 0.03 2.14
CA CYS A 374 -2.50 -0.04 2.70
C CYS A 374 -2.74 1.05 3.75
N ALA A 375 -1.76 1.33 4.60
CA ALA A 375 -1.81 2.39 5.60
C ALA A 375 -1.98 3.77 4.95
N ALA A 376 -1.20 4.09 3.91
CA ALA A 376 -1.32 5.35 3.17
C ALA A 376 -2.73 5.54 2.59
N VAL A 377 -3.28 4.52 1.92
CA VAL A 377 -4.63 4.59 1.33
C VAL A 377 -5.70 4.72 2.42
N CYS A 378 -5.56 4.02 3.54
CA CYS A 378 -6.45 4.13 4.69
C CYS A 378 -6.46 5.55 5.28
N GLY A 379 -5.26 6.12 5.49
CA GLY A 379 -5.10 7.49 5.97
C GLY A 379 -5.71 8.52 5.00
N ILE A 380 -5.39 8.43 3.71
CA ILE A 380 -5.93 9.32 2.67
C ILE A 380 -7.46 9.20 2.61
N ALA A 381 -8.03 7.99 2.59
CA ALA A 381 -9.47 7.81 2.50
C ALA A 381 -10.24 8.36 3.73
N THR A 382 -9.63 8.31 4.92
CA THR A 382 -10.29 8.70 6.18
C THR A 382 -10.06 10.15 6.57
N MET A 383 -8.84 10.67 6.43
CA MET A 383 -8.44 11.99 6.92
C MET A 383 -8.42 13.08 5.85
N MET A 384 -8.03 12.76 4.61
CA MET A 384 -7.78 13.77 3.57
C MET A 384 -8.95 14.73 3.36
N PRO A 385 -10.23 14.29 3.23
CA PRO A 385 -11.32 15.22 2.97
C PRO A 385 -11.51 16.26 4.10
N ARG A 386 -11.21 15.89 5.35
CA ARG A 386 -11.34 16.78 6.51
C ARG A 386 -10.19 17.78 6.57
N ILE A 387 -8.96 17.31 6.37
CA ILE A 387 -7.77 18.16 6.37
C ILE A 387 -7.85 19.15 5.20
N GLN A 388 -8.23 18.67 4.02
CA GLN A 388 -8.37 19.50 2.82
C GLN A 388 -9.41 20.62 3.03
N ALA A 389 -10.59 20.29 3.60
CA ALA A 389 -11.63 21.28 3.86
C ALA A 389 -11.18 22.36 4.86
N TRP A 390 -10.34 21.99 5.83
CA TRP A 390 -9.75 22.93 6.78
C TRP A 390 -8.66 23.80 6.14
N CYS A 391 -7.70 23.20 5.44
CA CYS A 391 -6.61 23.92 4.77
C CYS A 391 -7.10 24.84 3.66
N ALA A 392 -8.15 24.45 2.91
CA ALA A 392 -8.72 25.26 1.83
C ALA A 392 -9.29 26.61 2.31
N ARG A 393 -9.39 26.84 3.62
CA ARG A 393 -9.75 28.13 4.21
C ARG A 393 -8.61 29.15 4.20
N TRP A 394 -7.36 28.69 4.06
CA TRP A 394 -6.17 29.52 4.20
C TRP A 394 -5.19 29.42 3.03
N MET A 395 -5.37 28.44 2.14
CA MET A 395 -4.50 28.26 0.97
C MET A 395 -5.29 27.81 -0.26
N PRO A 396 -4.72 27.96 -1.48
CA PRO A 396 -5.35 27.48 -2.71
C PRO A 396 -5.70 26.00 -2.66
N ARG A 397 -6.78 25.61 -3.36
CA ARG A 397 -7.31 24.23 -3.31
C ARG A 397 -6.27 23.16 -3.67
N GLY A 398 -5.38 23.43 -4.62
CA GLY A 398 -4.30 22.51 -5.02
C GLY A 398 -3.30 22.27 -3.88
N ALA A 399 -2.79 23.33 -3.26
CA ALA A 399 -1.88 23.24 -2.11
C ALA A 399 -2.56 22.56 -0.91
N ALA A 400 -3.83 22.89 -0.64
CA ALA A 400 -4.62 22.25 0.40
C ALA A 400 -4.79 20.75 0.16
N GLN A 401 -4.99 20.33 -1.09
CA GLN A 401 -5.11 18.93 -1.46
C GLN A 401 -3.78 18.18 -1.29
N ALA A 402 -2.68 18.75 -1.79
CA ALA A 402 -1.36 18.16 -1.66
C ALA A 402 -0.97 18.00 -0.19
N LEU A 403 -1.12 19.06 0.62
CA LEU A 403 -0.82 19.00 2.05
C LEU A 403 -1.73 18.00 2.78
N ALA A 404 -3.03 18.00 2.50
CA ALA A 404 -3.96 17.07 3.12
C ALA A 404 -3.63 15.62 2.79
N MET A 405 -3.27 15.31 1.55
CA MET A 405 -2.87 13.98 1.12
C MET A 405 -1.58 13.53 1.84
N THR A 406 -0.55 14.37 1.84
CA THR A 406 0.74 14.11 2.48
C THR A 406 0.59 13.87 3.97
N VAL A 407 -0.08 14.75 4.70
CA VAL A 407 -0.30 14.60 6.15
C VAL A 407 -1.12 13.35 6.45
N SER A 408 -2.18 13.08 5.68
CA SER A 408 -3.02 11.90 5.88
C SER A 408 -2.26 10.60 5.66
N ALA A 409 -1.41 10.55 4.63
CA ALA A 409 -0.58 9.39 4.35
C ALA A 409 0.46 9.19 5.46
N GLN A 410 1.22 10.24 5.80
CA GLN A 410 2.30 10.17 6.78
C GLN A 410 1.82 9.73 8.16
N VAL A 411 0.71 10.28 8.66
CA VAL A 411 0.16 9.90 9.98
C VAL A 411 -0.08 8.39 10.08
N PHE A 412 -0.47 7.74 8.98
CA PHE A 412 -0.72 6.30 8.94
C PHE A 412 0.52 5.47 8.59
N THR A 413 1.46 6.00 7.79
CA THR A 413 2.65 5.26 7.38
C THR A 413 3.81 5.37 8.35
N LEU A 414 3.93 6.47 9.11
CA LEU A 414 5.04 6.71 10.04
C LEU A 414 5.27 5.59 11.05
N PRO A 415 4.25 5.02 11.73
CA PRO A 415 4.46 3.92 12.67
C PRO A 415 5.10 2.70 12.03
N VAL A 416 4.71 2.38 10.78
CA VAL A 416 5.26 1.25 10.02
C VAL A 416 6.65 1.59 9.49
N GLN A 417 6.86 2.83 9.04
CA GLN A 417 8.14 3.30 8.52
C GLN A 417 9.27 3.23 9.55
N ILE A 418 8.98 3.54 10.83
CA ILE A 418 9.94 3.48 11.93
C ILE A 418 10.50 2.07 12.17
N LEU A 419 9.73 1.03 11.83
CA LEU A 419 10.21 -0.36 11.90
C LEU A 419 11.33 -0.64 10.88
N ILE A 420 11.38 0.12 9.78
CA ILE A 420 12.31 -0.08 8.66
C ILE A 420 13.49 0.89 8.77
N SER A 421 13.18 2.16 9.01
CA SER A 421 14.14 3.24 9.15
C SER A 421 13.71 4.09 10.34
N PRO A 422 14.44 3.98 11.47
CA PRO A 422 14.07 4.59 12.74
C PRO A 422 14.43 6.08 12.75
N GLN A 423 13.88 6.81 11.81
CA GLN A 423 14.10 8.24 11.59
C GLN A 423 12.79 8.88 11.16
N VAL A 424 12.53 10.09 11.64
CA VAL A 424 11.34 10.88 11.29
C VAL A 424 11.77 12.04 10.39
N PRO A 425 11.40 12.03 9.09
CA PRO A 425 11.78 13.10 8.17
C PRO A 425 10.93 14.36 8.42
N LEU A 426 11.52 15.37 9.06
CA LEU A 426 10.80 16.60 9.46
C LEU A 426 10.38 17.44 8.26
N TRP A 427 11.24 17.53 7.25
CA TRP A 427 10.99 18.33 6.05
C TRP A 427 10.11 17.64 5.01
N SER A 428 9.53 16.49 5.34
CA SER A 428 8.71 15.74 4.39
C SER A 428 7.49 16.51 3.91
N ILE A 429 6.81 17.28 4.77
CA ILE A 429 5.65 18.09 4.35
C ILE A 429 6.03 19.17 3.33
N PRO A 430 6.98 20.09 3.61
CA PRO A 430 7.37 21.12 2.64
C PRO A 430 8.00 20.53 1.38
N ALA A 431 8.82 19.47 1.50
CA ALA A 431 9.39 18.79 0.34
C ALA A 431 8.30 18.23 -0.58
N ASN A 432 7.29 17.55 -0.03
CA ASN A 432 6.16 17.03 -0.81
C ASN A 432 5.29 18.11 -1.42
N LEU A 433 5.10 19.25 -0.75
CA LEU A 433 4.34 20.36 -1.33
C LEU A 433 5.05 20.97 -2.55
N MET A 434 6.39 21.04 -2.50
CA MET A 434 7.20 21.49 -3.64
C MET A 434 7.18 20.50 -4.80
N VAL A 435 7.22 19.20 -4.50
CA VAL A 435 7.35 18.12 -5.50
C VAL A 435 6.01 17.73 -6.14
N ALA A 436 4.91 17.75 -5.39
CA ALA A 436 3.59 17.29 -5.82
C ALA A 436 3.12 17.78 -7.22
N PRO A 437 3.20 19.06 -7.59
CA PRO A 437 2.72 19.52 -8.90
C PRO A 437 3.55 18.96 -10.07
N PHE A 438 4.82 18.63 -9.82
CA PHE A 438 5.72 18.16 -10.85
C PHE A 438 5.71 16.65 -11.02
N THR A 439 5.42 15.89 -9.96
CA THR A 439 5.37 14.41 -10.01
C THR A 439 4.37 13.90 -11.03
N ASP A 440 3.12 14.41 -11.00
CA ASP A 440 2.08 13.96 -11.94
C ASP A 440 2.48 14.28 -13.38
N LEU A 441 3.03 15.48 -13.63
CA LEU A 441 3.45 15.90 -14.96
C LEU A 441 4.67 15.11 -15.46
N ALA A 442 5.66 14.87 -14.59
CA ALA A 442 6.82 14.02 -14.87
C ALA A 442 6.39 12.59 -15.21
N THR A 443 5.43 12.04 -14.47
CA THR A 443 4.90 10.69 -14.69
C THR A 443 4.20 10.60 -16.05
N ILE A 444 3.32 11.56 -16.38
CA ILE A 444 2.59 11.57 -17.66
C ILE A 444 3.56 11.70 -18.83
N THR A 445 4.48 12.68 -18.76
CA THR A 445 5.44 12.93 -19.84
C THR A 445 6.45 11.80 -19.98
N GLY A 446 6.86 11.17 -18.88
CA GLY A 446 7.71 9.96 -18.90
C GLY A 446 7.01 8.75 -19.52
N LEU A 447 5.73 8.50 -19.18
CA LEU A 447 4.94 7.44 -19.80
C LEU A 447 4.71 7.70 -21.30
N LEU A 448 4.49 8.96 -21.69
CA LEU A 448 4.40 9.36 -23.10
C LEU A 448 5.74 9.18 -23.83
N ALA A 449 6.86 9.53 -23.20
CA ALA A 449 8.19 9.29 -23.76
C ALA A 449 8.44 7.79 -23.95
N CYS A 450 8.06 6.96 -22.98
CA CYS A 450 8.16 5.51 -23.06
C CYS A 450 7.35 4.97 -24.25
N LEU A 451 6.07 5.36 -24.37
CA LEU A 451 5.23 4.96 -25.50
C LEU A 451 5.77 5.45 -26.84
N CYS A 452 6.20 6.72 -26.93
CA CYS A 452 6.75 7.28 -28.14
C CYS A 452 8.08 6.64 -28.54
N ALA A 453 8.88 6.13 -27.59
CA ALA A 453 10.15 5.48 -27.91
C ALA A 453 9.98 4.25 -28.82
N THR A 454 8.82 3.61 -28.80
CA THR A 454 8.47 2.53 -29.73
C THR A 454 7.68 3.01 -30.94
N VAL A 455 6.64 3.82 -30.72
CA VAL A 455 5.67 4.21 -31.77
C VAL A 455 6.18 5.33 -32.67
N CYS A 456 6.86 6.33 -32.10
CA CYS A 456 7.39 7.49 -32.81
C CYS A 456 8.73 7.95 -32.20
N PRO A 457 9.84 7.23 -32.49
CA PRO A 457 11.13 7.47 -31.85
C PRO A 457 11.65 8.93 -31.92
N PRO A 458 11.43 9.70 -33.00
CA PRO A 458 11.89 11.09 -33.06
C PRO A 458 11.24 12.03 -32.03
N VAL A 459 10.02 11.73 -31.57
CA VAL A 459 9.27 12.57 -30.64
C VAL A 459 9.57 12.21 -29.18
N ALA A 460 10.01 10.98 -28.91
CA ALA A 460 10.30 10.49 -27.57
C ALA A 460 11.27 11.39 -26.75
N PRO A 461 12.38 11.91 -27.33
CA PRO A 461 13.27 12.82 -26.63
C PRO A 461 12.58 14.10 -26.14
N MET A 462 11.62 14.65 -26.90
CA MET A 462 10.90 15.86 -26.50
C MET A 462 10.15 15.65 -25.19
N PHE A 463 9.39 14.55 -25.09
CA PHE A 463 8.69 14.19 -23.86
C PHE A 463 9.65 13.85 -22.72
N ALA A 464 10.77 13.19 -23.02
CA ALA A 464 11.80 12.87 -22.02
C ALA A 464 12.48 14.14 -21.46
N THR A 465 12.72 15.15 -22.28
CA THR A 465 13.27 16.44 -21.84
C THR A 465 12.27 17.20 -20.96
N VAL A 466 10.98 17.21 -21.33
CA VAL A 466 9.94 17.81 -20.47
C VAL A 466 9.85 17.06 -19.14
N ALA A 467 9.94 15.74 -19.15
CA ALA A 467 10.00 14.94 -17.93
C ALA A 467 11.22 15.31 -17.07
N SER A 468 12.41 15.44 -17.67
CA SER A 468 13.63 15.90 -16.98
C SER A 468 13.41 17.26 -16.30
N TRP A 469 12.86 18.25 -17.02
CA TRP A 469 12.54 19.55 -16.43
C TRP A 469 11.58 19.46 -15.24
N CYS A 470 10.59 18.56 -15.29
CA CYS A 470 9.67 18.33 -14.17
C CYS A 470 10.35 17.59 -13.01
N THR A 471 11.34 16.75 -13.28
CA THR A 471 12.09 16.05 -12.22
C THR A 471 13.18 16.90 -11.55
N ARG A 472 13.64 17.99 -12.18
CA ARG A 472 14.65 18.90 -11.58
C ARG A 472 14.23 19.51 -10.24
N PRO A 473 13.01 20.03 -10.07
CA PRO A 473 12.49 20.45 -8.76
C PRO A 473 12.53 19.34 -7.70
N ILE A 474 12.40 18.08 -8.09
CA ILE A 474 12.46 16.92 -7.19
C ILE A 474 13.89 16.71 -6.69
N ALA A 475 14.87 16.79 -7.60
CA ALA A 475 16.27 16.72 -7.24
C ALA A 475 16.71 17.90 -6.36
N LEU A 476 16.20 19.09 -6.66
CA LEU A 476 16.41 20.29 -5.83
C LEU A 476 15.80 20.11 -4.43
N ALA A 477 14.59 19.53 -4.34
CA ALA A 477 13.96 19.21 -3.06
C ALA A 477 14.82 18.26 -2.24
N ALA A 478 15.32 17.20 -2.87
CA ALA A 478 16.21 16.24 -2.23
C ALA A 478 17.48 16.93 -1.71
N GLY A 479 18.11 17.78 -2.53
CA GLY A 479 19.30 18.53 -2.11
C GLY A 479 19.02 19.50 -0.96
N LEU A 480 17.95 20.30 -1.03
CA LEU A 480 17.65 21.33 -0.02
C LEU A 480 17.19 20.76 1.32
N PHE A 481 16.37 19.71 1.30
CA PHE A 481 15.75 19.16 2.51
C PHE A 481 16.42 17.88 3.01
N GLY A 482 17.20 17.21 2.17
CA GLY A 482 17.91 15.98 2.51
C GLY A 482 19.25 16.25 3.19
N THR A 483 20.01 17.27 2.77
CA THR A 483 21.33 17.57 3.35
C THR A 483 21.29 18.37 4.65
N ALA A 484 20.10 18.76 5.11
CA ALA A 484 19.97 19.51 6.35
C ALA A 484 20.36 18.61 7.54
N ASP A 485 21.30 19.05 8.37
CA ASP A 485 21.72 18.30 9.57
C ASP A 485 20.54 18.02 10.52
N ASP A 486 19.52 18.89 10.51
CA ASP A 486 18.25 18.73 11.24
C ASP A 486 17.16 18.02 10.41
N GLY A 487 17.50 17.37 9.30
CA GLY A 487 16.52 16.85 8.35
C GLY A 487 15.69 15.69 8.85
N CYS A 488 16.29 14.90 9.75
CA CYS A 488 15.68 13.73 10.37
C CYS A 488 15.89 13.76 11.88
N ILE A 489 14.82 13.47 12.64
CA ILE A 489 14.98 13.16 14.07
C ILE A 489 15.26 11.65 14.19
N PRO A 490 16.38 11.24 14.82
CA PRO A 490 16.59 9.84 15.13
C PRO A 490 15.51 9.37 16.12
N TRP A 491 14.89 8.23 15.83
CA TRP A 491 13.82 7.67 16.65
C TRP A 491 14.24 6.31 17.21
N THR A 492 13.52 5.83 18.21
CA THR A 492 13.75 4.50 18.78
C THR A 492 13.44 3.42 17.74
N GLN A 493 14.30 2.40 17.65
CA GLN A 493 14.13 1.31 16.69
C GLN A 493 13.09 0.28 17.17
N GLY A 494 12.52 -0.46 16.22
CA GLY A 494 11.69 -1.64 16.49
C GLY A 494 10.31 -1.35 17.09
N ALA A 495 9.70 -2.38 17.66
CA ALA A 495 8.33 -2.32 18.19
C ALA A 495 8.11 -1.24 19.28
N PRO A 496 9.06 -0.98 20.21
CA PRO A 496 8.91 0.13 21.15
C PRO A 496 8.80 1.49 20.46
N GLY A 497 9.60 1.71 19.41
CA GLY A 497 9.54 2.95 18.63
C GLY A 497 8.24 3.15 17.88
N MET A 498 7.69 2.08 17.30
CA MET A 498 6.35 2.10 16.70
C MET A 498 5.26 2.46 17.74
N LEU A 499 5.28 1.84 18.92
CA LEU A 499 4.31 2.12 19.99
C LEU A 499 4.42 3.56 20.51
N LEU A 500 5.64 4.07 20.68
CA LEU A 500 5.88 5.45 21.07
C LEU A 500 5.37 6.43 20.01
N MET A 501 5.55 6.13 18.72
CA MET A 501 5.02 6.96 17.64
C MET A 501 3.49 6.95 17.61
N LEU A 502 2.86 5.77 17.76
CA LEU A 502 1.40 5.69 17.90
C LEU A 502 0.91 6.50 19.11
N GLY A 503 1.59 6.40 20.24
CA GLY A 503 1.35 7.22 21.43
C GLY A 503 1.45 8.71 21.13
N ALA A 504 2.52 9.15 20.49
CA ALA A 504 2.72 10.55 20.10
C ALA A 504 1.62 11.06 19.16
N LEU A 505 1.23 10.27 18.15
CA LEU A 505 0.16 10.62 17.21
C LEU A 505 -1.22 10.68 17.90
N THR A 506 -1.51 9.75 18.81
CA THR A 506 -2.78 9.77 19.57
C THR A 506 -2.87 10.96 20.53
N VAL A 507 -1.78 11.27 21.25
CA VAL A 507 -1.69 12.47 22.10
C VAL A 507 -1.80 13.74 21.25
N GLY A 508 -1.08 13.82 20.12
CA GLY A 508 -1.13 14.96 19.21
C GLY A 508 -2.53 15.20 18.64
N THR A 509 -3.23 14.14 18.21
CA THR A 509 -4.62 14.25 17.72
C THR A 509 -5.59 14.64 18.83
N ALA A 510 -5.45 14.08 20.04
CA ALA A 510 -6.27 14.47 21.19
C ALA A 510 -6.06 15.94 21.57
N LEU A 511 -4.82 16.42 21.56
CA LEU A 511 -4.48 17.83 21.82
C LEU A 511 -5.09 18.75 20.76
N LEU A 512 -4.99 18.40 19.48
CA LEU A 512 -5.61 19.17 18.38
C LEU A 512 -7.13 19.27 18.53
N ILE A 513 -7.78 18.16 18.90
CA ILE A 513 -9.22 18.15 19.17
C ILE A 513 -9.55 19.05 20.37
N ALA A 514 -8.80 18.94 21.47
CA ALA A 514 -8.98 19.78 22.66
C ALA A 514 -8.80 21.27 22.36
N LEU A 515 -7.75 21.64 21.62
CA LEU A 515 -7.48 23.02 21.19
C LEU A 515 -8.57 23.54 20.26
N HIS A 516 -9.08 22.70 19.34
CA HIS A 516 -10.19 23.07 18.47
C HIS A 516 -11.46 23.38 19.27
N HIS A 517 -11.79 22.54 20.26
CA HIS A 517 -12.92 22.77 21.16
C HIS A 517 -12.73 24.02 22.01
N LEU A 518 -11.53 24.24 22.56
CA LEU A 518 -11.20 25.43 23.33
C LEU A 518 -11.35 26.69 22.49
N HIS A 519 -10.83 26.70 21.25
CA HIS A 519 -10.97 27.82 20.34
C HIS A 519 -12.43 28.11 19.98
N ALA A 520 -13.23 27.07 19.75
CA ALA A 520 -14.67 27.21 19.53
C ALA A 520 -15.38 27.82 20.75
N ILE A 521 -15.03 27.39 21.96
CA ILE A 521 -15.56 27.95 23.21
C ILE A 521 -15.16 29.42 23.36
N ILE A 522 -13.90 29.77 23.13
CA ILE A 522 -13.42 31.16 23.19
C ILE A 522 -14.17 32.04 22.18
N LEU A 523 -14.37 31.57 20.95
CA LEU A 523 -15.13 32.31 19.94
C LEU A 523 -16.60 32.49 20.33
N LEU A 524 -17.23 31.49 20.96
CA LEU A 524 -18.60 31.59 21.48
C LEU A 524 -18.70 32.60 22.62
N VAL A 525 -17.73 32.61 23.55
CA VAL A 525 -17.64 33.57 24.65
C VAL A 525 -17.38 34.99 24.12
N ARG A 526 -16.50 35.15 23.13
CA ARG A 526 -16.19 36.46 22.51
C ARG A 526 -17.36 37.01 21.68
N ARG A 527 -18.17 36.14 21.05
CA ARG A 527 -19.42 36.52 20.36
C ARG A 527 -20.55 36.89 21.33
N ARG A 528 -20.61 36.30 22.53
CA ARG A 528 -21.51 36.75 23.61
C ARG A 528 -21.24 38.19 24.06
N GLY A 529 -20.03 38.71 23.86
CA GLY A 529 -19.70 40.12 24.14
C GLY A 529 -20.22 41.14 23.12
N ARG A 530 -20.76 40.72 21.96
CA ARG A 530 -21.13 41.63 20.86
C ARG A 530 -22.61 41.64 20.42
N ARG A 531 -23.48 40.80 20.99
CA ARG A 531 -24.93 40.90 20.78
C ARG A 531 -25.68 40.69 22.08
N GLY A 532 -26.63 41.60 22.33
CA GLY A 532 -27.33 41.80 23.59
C GLY A 532 -27.93 40.55 24.22
N ARG A 533 -28.10 40.66 25.54
CA ARG A 533 -28.69 39.71 26.50
C ARG A 533 -29.65 38.70 25.87
N MET A 534 -29.14 37.53 25.48
CA MET A 534 -29.88 36.29 25.68
C MET A 534 -29.53 35.80 27.08
N HIS A 535 -30.51 35.78 27.98
CA HIS A 535 -30.38 35.23 29.32
C HIS A 535 -29.85 33.80 29.24
N ALA A 536 -28.57 33.62 29.55
CA ALA A 536 -28.02 32.30 29.82
C ALA A 536 -28.59 31.85 31.17
N MET A 537 -29.36 30.77 31.19
CA MET A 537 -29.74 30.15 32.47
C MET A 537 -28.47 29.76 33.21
N HIS A 538 -28.45 30.03 34.51
CA HIS A 538 -27.46 29.48 35.41
C HIS A 538 -27.43 27.95 35.25
N PRO A 539 -26.26 27.28 35.24
CA PRO A 539 -26.15 25.84 34.99
C PRO A 539 -26.99 25.00 35.97
N VAL A 540 -27.20 25.49 37.20
CA VAL A 540 -28.10 24.89 38.20
C VAL A 540 -29.57 24.96 37.76
N ASP A 541 -30.00 26.04 37.13
CA ASP A 541 -31.37 26.20 36.65
C ASP A 541 -31.63 25.41 35.37
N ALA A 542 -30.59 25.25 34.53
CA ALA A 542 -30.63 24.34 33.39
C ALA A 542 -30.79 22.88 33.85
N ALA A 543 -30.04 22.46 34.88
CA ALA A 543 -30.16 21.14 35.48
C ALA A 543 -31.52 20.93 36.16
N ARG A 544 -32.05 21.92 36.90
CA ARG A 544 -33.39 21.86 37.50
C ARG A 544 -34.51 21.80 36.47
N ARG A 545 -34.38 22.49 35.33
CA ARG A 545 -35.38 22.41 34.25
C ARG A 545 -35.31 21.09 33.50
N TRP A 546 -34.10 20.60 33.23
CA TRP A 546 -33.92 19.26 32.68
C TRP A 546 -34.55 18.21 33.59
N TRP A 547 -34.28 18.25 34.90
CA TRP A 547 -34.88 17.33 35.87
C TRP A 547 -36.41 17.41 35.91
N ARG A 548 -36.99 18.61 35.93
CA ARG A 548 -38.46 18.79 35.89
C ARG A 548 -39.08 18.25 34.60
N GLN A 549 -38.45 18.48 33.45
CA GLN A 549 -38.91 17.97 32.16
C GLN A 549 -38.79 16.45 32.05
N THR A 550 -37.70 15.88 32.57
CA THR A 550 -37.50 14.43 32.62
C THR A 550 -38.51 13.77 33.58
N ALA A 551 -38.80 14.40 34.73
CA ALA A 551 -39.80 13.90 35.69
C ALA A 551 -41.23 13.97 35.14
N THR A 552 -41.60 15.05 34.46
CA THR A 552 -42.92 15.16 33.78
C THR A 552 -43.02 14.16 32.64
N MET A 553 -41.98 14.01 31.81
CA MET A 553 -41.94 12.97 30.78
C MET A 553 -42.01 11.54 31.32
N LEU A 554 -41.51 11.28 32.53
CA LEU A 554 -41.59 9.98 33.21
C LEU A 554 -42.97 9.73 33.83
N MET A 555 -43.64 10.78 34.32
CA MET A 555 -45.00 10.69 34.89
C MET A 555 -46.09 10.62 33.81
N ASP A 556 -45.86 11.24 32.64
CA ASP A 556 -46.79 11.21 31.50
C ASP A 556 -46.60 9.97 30.59
N ILE A 557 -45.79 8.98 30.99
CA ILE A 557 -45.73 7.69 30.29
C ILE A 557 -47.00 6.91 30.66
N PRO A 558 -47.93 6.63 29.73
CA PRO A 558 -49.12 5.86 30.03
C PRO A 558 -48.72 4.40 30.32
N TRP A 559 -48.58 4.06 31.59
CA TRP A 559 -48.32 2.70 32.09
C TRP A 559 -49.62 1.89 32.25
N SER A 560 -50.46 1.85 31.22
CA SER A 560 -51.51 0.82 31.10
C SER A 560 -52.09 0.77 29.68
N HIS A 561 -51.69 -0.25 28.91
CA HIS A 561 -52.62 -0.87 27.97
C HIS A 561 -53.58 -1.72 28.81
N SER A 562 -54.72 -1.14 29.21
CA SER A 562 -55.88 -1.94 29.61
C SER A 562 -56.47 -2.58 28.36
N LYS A 563 -56.59 -3.91 28.39
CA LYS A 563 -57.37 -4.71 27.46
C LYS A 563 -58.80 -4.19 27.40
N GLU A 564 -59.30 -3.90 26.20
CA GLU A 564 -60.56 -4.41 25.64
C GLU A 564 -60.37 -4.61 24.14
#